data_AF-A0A200Q0G8-F1
#
_entry.id   AF-A0A200Q0G8-F1
#
_cell.length_a   1.000
_cell.length_b   1.000
_cell.length_c   1.000
_cell.angle_alpha   90.00
_cell.angle_beta   90.00
_cell.angle_gamma   90.00
#
_symmetry.space_group_name_H-M   'P 1'
#
loop_
_entity.id
_entity.type
_entity.pdbx_description
1 polymer ?
#
loop_
_entity_poly.entity_id
_entity_poly.type
_entity_poly.pdbx_seq_one_letter_code
_entity_poly.pdbx_strand_id
1 'polypeptide(L)'
;MAAESWILNGVDDIHVPQDQRTMFITFSQGYPITEGVLRDFFVGSYGEDCIEEIYMQRVAPNKQSMFARVIFRSPSTIDAILDGMERTRITINGRQIYVRRYIKKRNGSPPPPPPGAAGASIS
;
A
#
# COMPACT_ATOMS: atom_id res chain seq x y z
N MET A 1 -5.67 7.63 -40.49
CA MET A 1 -4.84 6.42 -40.34
C MET A 1 -3.57 6.83 -39.61
N ALA A 2 -3.21 6.02 -38.61
CA ALA A 2 -1.95 6.00 -37.87
C ALA A 2 -1.59 7.24 -37.05
N ALA A 3 -1.87 7.13 -35.75
CA ALA A 3 -0.91 7.51 -34.71
C ALA A 3 0.43 6.76 -34.97
N GLU A 4 1.61 7.21 -34.56
CA GLU A 4 2.12 7.22 -33.19
C GLU A 4 3.56 7.78 -33.21
N SER A 5 4.06 8.14 -32.01
CA SER A 5 5.48 8.38 -31.67
C SER A 5 6.01 9.74 -32.16
N TRP A 6 6.70 10.60 -31.38
CA TRP A 6 7.82 10.33 -30.46
C TRP A 6 8.16 11.58 -29.61
N ILE A 7 7.21 12.25 -28.94
CA ILE A 7 7.58 13.38 -28.06
C ILE A 7 7.23 13.08 -26.60
N LEU A 8 8.27 13.17 -25.75
CA LEU A 8 8.30 13.17 -24.28
C LEU A 8 8.50 11.84 -23.51
N ASN A 9 9.64 11.16 -23.73
CA ASN A 9 10.31 10.37 -22.69
C ASN A 9 10.92 11.31 -21.63
N GLY A 10 10.09 11.94 -20.80
CA GLY A 10 10.58 12.87 -19.78
C GLY A 10 9.54 13.40 -18.79
N VAL A 11 8.38 12.74 -18.66
CA VAL A 11 7.38 13.13 -17.63
C VAL A 11 6.62 11.91 -17.12
N ASP A 12 7.33 10.98 -16.47
CA ASP A 12 6.68 10.04 -15.54
C ASP A 12 6.46 10.69 -14.15
N ASP A 13 6.53 12.03 -14.08
CA ASP A 13 6.24 12.81 -12.87
C ASP A 13 4.83 13.44 -12.89
N ILE A 14 3.98 13.12 -13.89
CA ILE A 14 2.58 13.57 -13.89
C ILE A 14 1.72 12.60 -13.07
N HIS A 15 1.75 12.79 -11.75
CA HIS A 15 0.69 12.40 -10.82
C HIS A 15 0.34 10.89 -10.77
N VAL A 16 1.30 10.06 -10.37
CA VAL A 16 1.02 8.68 -9.93
C VAL A 16 -0.01 8.74 -8.78
N PRO A 17 -1.16 8.06 -8.90
CA PRO A 17 -2.20 8.12 -7.88
C PRO A 17 -1.69 7.54 -6.55
N GLN A 18 -2.14 8.12 -5.43
CA GLN A 18 -1.73 7.69 -4.09
C GLN A 18 -1.85 6.18 -3.89
N ASP A 19 -2.89 5.54 -4.43
CA ASP A 19 -3.09 4.09 -4.41
C ASP A 19 -1.86 3.29 -4.86
N GLN A 20 -1.21 3.68 -5.96
CA GLN A 20 -0.07 2.97 -6.55
C GLN A 20 1.25 3.25 -5.80
N ARG A 21 1.30 4.35 -5.06
CA ARG A 21 2.43 4.76 -4.22
C ARG A 21 2.12 4.61 -2.72
N THR A 22 1.13 3.80 -2.36
CA THR A 22 0.82 3.47 -0.96
C THR A 22 1.25 2.05 -0.61
N MET A 23 1.88 1.91 0.54
CA MET A 23 2.22 0.63 1.15
C MET A 23 1.36 0.40 2.40
N PHE A 24 0.96 -0.84 2.61
CA PHE A 24 0.30 -1.29 3.82
C PHE A 24 1.28 -2.07 4.68
N ILE A 25 1.37 -1.68 5.95
CA ILE A 25 2.30 -2.25 6.93
C ILE A 25 1.49 -2.87 8.06
N THR A 26 1.82 -4.10 8.43
CA THR A 26 1.19 -4.81 9.56
C THR A 26 2.23 -5.12 10.62
N PHE A 27 1.89 -4.82 11.86
CA PHE A 27 2.76 -4.98 13.03
C PHE A 27 2.44 -6.26 13.80
N SER A 28 3.45 -6.81 14.47
CA SER A 28 3.26 -7.86 15.47
C SER A 28 2.72 -7.29 16.79
N GLN A 29 2.00 -8.12 17.57
CA GLN A 29 1.53 -7.73 18.89
C GLN A 29 2.69 -7.58 19.90
N GLY A 30 2.63 -6.59 20.80
CA GLY A 30 3.55 -6.48 21.94
C GLY A 30 4.72 -5.50 21.78
N TYR A 31 4.79 -4.77 20.66
CA TYR A 31 5.70 -3.64 20.50
C TYR A 31 5.05 -2.54 19.65
N PRO A 32 4.59 -1.44 20.26
CA PRO A 32 3.91 -0.38 19.52
C PRO A 32 4.92 0.33 18.60
N ILE A 33 4.68 0.27 17.29
CA ILE A 33 5.45 1.03 16.31
C ILE A 33 4.75 2.37 16.08
N THR A 34 5.50 3.45 16.27
CA THR A 34 5.00 4.83 16.11
C THR A 34 5.32 5.39 14.72
N GLU A 35 4.66 6.49 14.36
CA GLU A 35 4.89 7.17 13.08
C GLU A 35 6.35 7.57 12.91
N GLY A 36 6.95 8.14 13.98
CA GLY A 36 8.34 8.55 13.98
C GLY A 36 9.30 7.40 13.69
N VAL A 37 9.05 6.20 14.25
CA VAL A 37 9.89 5.03 14.00
C VAL A 37 9.80 4.55 12.55
N LEU A 38 8.60 4.56 11.95
CA LEU A 38 8.47 4.25 10.52
C LEU A 38 9.16 5.30 9.66
N ARG A 39 8.94 6.59 9.97
CA ARG A 39 9.53 7.69 9.22
C ARG A 39 11.05 7.61 9.23
N ASP A 40 11.65 7.46 10.41
CA ASP A 40 13.10 7.34 10.60
C ASP A 40 13.67 6.17 9.79
N PHE A 41 13.03 4.99 9.86
CA PHE A 41 13.49 3.82 9.11
C PHE A 41 13.48 4.04 7.59
N PHE A 42 12.38 4.55 7.02
CA PHE A 42 12.27 4.76 5.58
C PHE A 42 13.14 5.91 5.10
N VAL A 43 13.20 7.02 5.84
CA VAL A 43 14.07 8.15 5.52
C VAL A 43 15.54 7.74 5.55
N GLY A 44 15.97 7.00 6.57
CA GLY A 44 17.35 6.51 6.68
C GLY A 44 17.73 5.52 5.58
N SER A 45 16.76 4.79 5.01
CA SER A 45 17.01 3.76 3.99
C SER A 45 16.83 4.26 2.55
N TYR A 46 15.90 5.18 2.31
CA TYR A 46 15.46 5.59 0.97
C TYR A 46 15.51 7.10 0.73
N GLY A 47 15.99 7.89 1.70
CA GLY A 47 16.19 9.34 1.60
C GLY A 47 15.14 10.17 2.34
N GLU A 48 15.50 11.40 2.74
CA GLU A 48 14.68 12.31 3.56
C GLU A 48 13.32 12.65 2.95
N ASP A 49 13.22 12.61 1.62
CA ASP A 49 12.05 13.05 0.87
C ASP A 49 11.17 11.89 0.36
N CYS A 50 11.48 10.64 0.72
CA CYS A 50 10.78 9.48 0.17
C CYS A 50 9.31 9.36 0.63
N ILE A 51 8.96 9.91 1.79
CA ILE A 51 7.63 9.81 2.39
C ILE A 51 6.82 11.08 2.11
N GLU A 52 5.61 10.89 1.59
CA GLU A 52 4.58 11.93 1.49
C GLU A 52 3.79 11.99 2.80
N GLU A 53 3.25 10.85 3.26
CA GLU A 53 2.39 10.82 4.44
C GLU A 53 2.34 9.45 5.11
N ILE A 54 2.10 9.41 6.43
CA ILE A 54 1.94 8.17 7.20
C ILE A 54 0.63 8.22 7.96
N TYR A 55 -0.19 7.18 7.78
CA TYR A 55 -1.45 7.00 8.49
C TYR A 55 -1.38 5.79 9.41
N MET A 56 -1.34 6.04 10.71
CA MET A 56 -1.48 5.00 11.71
C MET A 56 -2.95 4.55 11.85
N GLN A 57 -3.15 3.27 12.16
CA GLN A 57 -4.47 2.79 12.58
C GLN A 57 -4.94 3.59 13.80
N ARG A 58 -6.14 4.16 13.72
CA ARG A 58 -6.83 4.77 14.87
C ARG A 58 -7.21 3.67 15.86
N VAL A 59 -6.75 3.83 17.09
CA VAL A 59 -6.98 2.91 18.20
C VAL A 59 -7.32 3.70 19.46
N ALA A 60 -7.98 3.06 20.43
CA ALA A 60 -8.20 3.64 21.74
C ALA A 60 -6.84 3.98 22.41
N PRO A 61 -6.76 4.97 23.32
CA PRO A 61 -5.50 5.43 23.91
C PRO A 61 -4.68 4.33 24.62
N ASN A 62 -5.33 3.24 25.03
CA ASN A 62 -4.70 2.09 25.71
C ASN A 62 -4.47 0.89 24.79
N LYS A 63 -4.57 1.06 23.47
CA LYS A 63 -4.39 0.00 22.48
C LYS A 63 -3.27 0.38 21.51
N GLN A 64 -2.51 -0.62 21.05
CA GLN A 64 -1.52 -0.41 20.01
C GLN A 64 -2.17 -0.43 18.62
N SER A 65 -1.67 0.40 17.71
CA SER A 65 -1.94 0.26 16.29
C SER A 65 -1.36 -1.08 15.81
N MET A 66 -2.12 -1.81 14.98
CA MET A 66 -1.73 -3.08 14.38
C MET A 66 -1.33 -2.94 12.92
N PHE A 67 -1.64 -1.79 12.31
CA PHE A 67 -1.25 -1.49 10.94
C PHE A 67 -1.03 0.00 10.72
N ALA A 68 -0.35 0.30 9.62
CA ALA A 68 -0.17 1.64 9.07
C ALA A 68 -0.30 1.63 7.55
N ARG A 69 -0.59 2.80 6.98
CA ARG A 69 -0.46 3.07 5.54
C ARG A 69 0.61 4.13 5.36
N VAL A 70 1.54 3.90 4.45
CA VAL A 70 2.60 4.84 4.13
C VAL A 70 2.45 5.22 2.67
N ILE A 71 2.33 6.51 2.40
CA ILE A 71 2.28 7.07 1.06
C ILE A 71 3.68 7.58 0.75
N PHE A 72 4.30 7.02 -0.27
CA PHE A 72 5.60 7.44 -0.78
C PHE A 72 5.43 8.46 -1.90
N ARG A 73 6.45 9.28 -2.13
CA ARG A 73 6.45 10.19 -3.29
C ARG A 73 6.62 9.46 -4.62
N SER A 74 7.38 8.36 -4.61
CA SER A 74 7.63 7.55 -5.81
C SER A 74 7.20 6.10 -5.61
N PRO A 75 6.52 5.48 -6.60
CA PRO A 75 6.24 4.04 -6.58
C PRO A 75 7.52 3.19 -6.66
N SER A 76 8.63 3.74 -7.16
CA SER A 76 9.93 3.06 -7.20
C SER A 76 10.45 2.73 -5.79
N THR A 77 10.15 3.54 -4.78
CA THR A 77 10.50 3.24 -3.38
C THR A 77 9.78 1.97 -2.91
N ILE A 78 8.50 1.81 -3.28
CA ILE A 78 7.74 0.59 -2.96
C ILE A 78 8.35 -0.62 -3.65
N ASP A 79 8.73 -0.47 -4.92
CA ASP A 79 9.35 -1.55 -5.68
C ASP A 79 10.68 -2.01 -5.04
N ALA A 80 11.52 -1.06 -4.64
CA ALA A 80 12.76 -1.33 -3.93
C ALA A 80 12.56 -2.01 -2.56
N ILE A 81 11.53 -1.62 -1.80
CA ILE A 81 11.21 -2.26 -0.52
C ILE A 81 10.71 -3.70 -0.73
N LEU A 82 9.89 -3.91 -1.77
CA LEU A 82 9.24 -5.19 -2.02
C LEU A 82 10.09 -6.17 -2.82
N ASP A 83 11.13 -5.69 -3.51
CA ASP A 83 12.01 -6.49 -4.37
C ASP A 83 11.22 -7.32 -5.40
N GLY A 84 10.24 -6.67 -6.04
CA GLY A 84 9.33 -7.34 -7.00
C GLY A 84 8.30 -8.30 -6.38
N MET A 85 8.27 -8.46 -5.05
CA MET A 85 7.28 -9.31 -4.37
C MET A 85 5.98 -8.56 -4.07
N GLU A 86 4.87 -9.25 -3.90
CA GLU A 86 3.61 -8.60 -3.47
C GLU A 86 3.65 -8.19 -1.98
N ARG A 87 4.34 -9.01 -1.17
CA ARG A 87 4.48 -8.86 0.27
C ARG A 87 5.85 -9.37 0.69
N THR A 88 6.53 -8.61 1.54
CA THR A 88 7.78 -9.03 2.16
C THR A 88 7.77 -8.75 3.66
N ARG A 89 8.79 -9.24 4.36
CA ARG A 89 8.98 -9.09 5.80
C ARG A 89 10.25 -8.31 6.04
N ILE A 90 10.12 -7.19 6.73
CA ILE A 90 11.25 -6.33 7.08
C ILE A 90 11.43 -6.28 8.59
N THR A 91 12.64 -5.96 9.04
CA THR A 91 12.95 -5.84 10.46
C THR A 91 13.20 -4.38 10.81
N ILE A 92 12.36 -3.81 11.68
CA ILE A 92 12.51 -2.44 12.21
C ILE A 92 12.74 -2.55 13.72
N ASN A 93 13.84 -1.97 14.23
CA ASN A 93 14.20 -2.02 15.65
C ASN A 93 14.19 -3.46 16.22
N GLY A 94 14.68 -4.44 15.45
CA GLY A 94 14.69 -5.86 15.84
C GLY A 94 13.31 -6.55 15.81
N ARG A 95 12.26 -5.88 15.35
CA ARG A 95 10.89 -6.42 15.21
C ARG A 95 10.54 -6.67 13.76
N GLN A 96 9.92 -7.81 13.52
CA GLN A 96 9.57 -8.24 12.18
C GLN A 96 8.15 -7.76 11.85
N ILE A 97 8.04 -7.00 10.77
CA ILE A 97 6.77 -6.48 10.27
C ILE A 97 6.56 -6.96 8.85
N TYR A 98 5.30 -7.02 8.43
CA TYR A 98 4.94 -7.37 7.07
C TYR A 98 4.57 -6.11 6.31
N VAL A 99 5.10 -5.99 5.11
CA VAL A 99 4.82 -4.89 4.20
C VAL A 99 4.29 -5.43 2.89
N ARG A 100 3.34 -4.74 2.28
CA ARG A 100 2.77 -5.08 0.98
C ARG A 100 2.28 -3.84 0.25
N ARG A 101 2.18 -3.89 -1.07
CA ARG A 101 1.54 -2.81 -1.84
C ARG A 101 0.07 -2.66 -1.42
N TYR A 102 -0.41 -1.43 -1.33
CA TYR A 102 -1.84 -1.17 -1.12
C TYR A 102 -2.64 -1.60 -2.35
N ILE A 103 -3.75 -2.28 -2.11
CA ILE A 103 -4.68 -2.67 -3.17
C ILE A 103 -5.98 -1.96 -2.89
N LYS A 104 -6.34 -0.96 -3.71
CA LYS A 104 -7.70 -0.40 -3.68
C LYS A 104 -8.68 -1.51 -4.02
N LYS A 105 -9.56 -1.86 -3.08
CA LYS A 105 -10.71 -2.71 -3.39
C LYS A 105 -11.51 -1.98 -4.47
N ARG A 106 -11.57 -2.51 -5.70
CA ARG A 106 -12.55 -2.05 -6.68
C ARG A 106 -13.93 -2.38 -6.13
N ASN A 107 -14.66 -1.38 -5.66
CA ASN A 107 -16.10 -1.46 -5.50
C ASN A 107 -16.68 -1.69 -6.91
N GLY A 108 -16.90 -2.94 -7.34
CA GLY A 108 -17.36 -3.14 -8.72
C GLY A 108 -17.54 -4.55 -9.25
N SER A 109 -17.27 -5.62 -8.50
CA SER A 109 -17.83 -6.93 -8.86
C SER A 109 -19.01 -7.21 -7.93
N PRO A 110 -20.26 -7.28 -8.44
CA PRO A 110 -21.34 -7.85 -7.64
C PRO A 110 -20.88 -9.25 -7.16
N PRO A 111 -21.24 -9.67 -5.93
CA PRO A 111 -20.98 -11.04 -5.52
C PRO A 111 -21.56 -11.97 -6.59
N PRO A 112 -20.88 -13.09 -6.92
CA PRO A 112 -21.47 -14.08 -7.81
C PRO A 112 -22.87 -14.44 -7.26
N PRO A 113 -23.90 -14.52 -8.12
CA PRO A 113 -25.22 -14.90 -7.66
C PRO A 113 -25.13 -16.22 -6.89
N PRO A 114 -25.87 -16.40 -5.79
CA PRO A 114 -25.85 -17.64 -5.04
C PRO A 114 -26.21 -18.80 -5.99
N PRO A 115 -25.47 -19.92 -5.95
CA PRO A 115 -25.80 -21.11 -6.72
C PRO A 115 -27.14 -21.64 -6.20
N GLY A 116 -28.24 -21.29 -6.87
CA GLY A 116 -29.59 -21.67 -6.45
C GLY A 116 -30.74 -20.82 -6.99
N ALA A 117 -30.47 -19.64 -7.58
CA ALA A 117 -31.53 -18.79 -8.15
C ALA A 117 -31.84 -19.07 -9.64
N ALA A 118 -31.76 -20.33 -10.07
CA ALA A 118 -32.25 -20.78 -11.38
C ALA A 118 -33.36 -21.79 -11.15
N GLY A 119 -34.59 -21.30 -10.97
CA GLY A 119 -35.73 -22.18 -10.73
C GLY A 119 -36.99 -21.46 -10.28
N ALA A 120 -37.39 -20.40 -10.96
CA ALA A 120 -38.75 -19.88 -10.87
C ALA A 120 -39.18 -19.39 -12.26
N SER A 121 -39.28 -20.34 -13.19
CA SER A 121 -40.08 -20.13 -14.39
C SER A 121 -41.55 -20.33 -14.01
N ILE A 122 -42.25 -19.21 -14.03
CA ILE A 122 -43.70 -19.10 -14.16
C ILE A 122 -44.17 -19.90 -15.37
N SER A 123 -45.09 -20.84 -15.17
CA SER A 123 -46.29 -21.13 -15.99
C SER A 123 -47.07 -22.27 -15.35
#